data_AF-A0A356T6A9-F1
#
_entry.id   AF-A0A356T6A9-F1
#
_cell.length_a   1.000
_cell.length_b   1.000
_cell.length_c   1.000
_cell.angle_alpha   90.00
_cell.angle_beta   90.00
_cell.angle_gamma   90.00
#
_symmetry.space_group_name_H-M   'P 1'
#
loop_
_entity.id
_entity.type
_entity.pdbx_description
1 polymer ?
#
loop_
_entity_poly.entity_id
_entity_poly.type
_entity_poly.pdbx_seq_one_letter_code
_entity_poly.pdbx_strand_id
1 'polypeptide(L)'
;MRNGEDGAACREGRRKANRRANRRANRKGRGEMEARPLRPESAKGLVVCITEQMERRVGPAQYVLRDRRSADVHLNIHVVPANPKRPYTTLYTTGLSQKRMKVPPCGCGGDGYAELMITLPESWPIEPDTRGEHLTWPVAWLRDLALYPHRAGTWLGWGHTLPNGDPPAPLAENTTLSGVLLLPPPSFERPQLTHPNGAPIDLLALIPLHRAELDLKLEEGIDALVSRLALYNMTEVVDVDRPDVTRMP
;
A
#
# COMPACT_ATOMS: atom_id res chain seq x y z
N MET A 1 2.66 24.26 36.92
CA MET A 1 2.71 22.80 36.68
C MET A 1 1.31 22.31 36.39
N ARG A 2 0.95 22.09 35.13
CA ARG A 2 -0.28 21.41 34.63
C ARG A 2 -0.25 21.58 33.11
N ASN A 3 0.41 20.68 32.38
CA ASN A 3 0.41 20.58 30.91
C ASN A 3 1.02 19.23 30.47
N GLY A 4 0.67 18.14 31.17
CA GLY A 4 1.22 16.80 30.90
C GLY A 4 0.18 15.70 30.65
N GLU A 5 -1.07 15.89 31.08
CA GLU A 5 -2.04 14.78 31.16
C GLU A 5 -3.01 14.72 29.95
N ASP A 6 -3.31 15.85 29.31
CA ASP A 6 -4.25 15.90 28.17
C ASP A 6 -3.70 15.28 26.88
N GLY A 7 -2.37 15.27 26.72
CA GLY A 7 -1.69 14.67 25.56
C GLY A 7 -1.61 13.13 25.60
N ALA A 8 -1.74 12.52 26.77
CA ALA A 8 -1.68 11.06 26.95
C ALA A 8 -3.04 10.40 26.67
N ALA A 9 -4.13 11.00 27.18
CA ALA A 9 -5.50 10.51 26.98
C ALA A 9 -5.92 10.51 25.50
N CYS A 10 -5.50 11.51 24.72
CA CYS A 10 -5.78 11.60 23.28
C CYS A 10 -5.02 10.53 22.47
N ARG A 11 -3.77 10.23 22.83
CA ARG A 11 -2.97 9.13 22.23
C ARG A 11 -3.56 7.77 22.55
N GLU A 12 -4.06 7.59 23.76
CA GLU A 12 -4.63 6.31 24.20
C GLU A 12 -6.01 6.03 23.59
N GLY A 13 -6.83 7.07 23.39
CA GLY A 13 -8.09 6.98 22.63
C GLY A 13 -7.87 6.57 21.17
N ARG A 14 -6.85 7.14 20.51
CA ARG A 14 -6.47 6.80 19.13
C ARG A 14 -5.94 5.36 19.01
N ARG A 15 -5.14 4.91 19.98
CA ARG A 15 -4.66 3.52 20.10
C ARG A 15 -5.81 2.52 20.29
N LYS A 16 -6.79 2.83 21.15
CA LYS A 16 -7.95 1.95 21.41
C LYS A 16 -8.92 1.86 20.23
N ALA A 17 -9.11 2.95 19.47
CA ALA A 17 -9.90 2.95 18.24
C ALA A 17 -9.23 2.11 17.12
N ASN A 18 -7.91 2.28 16.92
CA ASN A 18 -7.12 1.46 15.98
C ASN A 18 -7.16 -0.04 16.36
N ARG A 19 -7.06 -0.37 17.65
CA ARG A 19 -7.15 -1.76 18.15
C ARG A 19 -8.45 -2.47 17.80
N ARG A 20 -9.58 -1.77 17.86
CA ARG A 20 -10.90 -2.35 17.51
C ARG A 20 -11.09 -2.51 16.00
N ALA A 21 -10.54 -1.60 15.20
CA ALA A 21 -10.53 -1.71 13.74
C ALA A 21 -9.63 -2.87 13.27
N ASN A 22 -8.40 -3.00 13.81
CA ASN A 22 -7.45 -4.04 13.42
C ASN A 22 -7.92 -5.46 13.77
N ARG A 23 -8.55 -5.64 14.94
CA ARG A 23 -9.11 -6.96 15.34
C ARG A 23 -10.30 -7.42 14.50
N ARG A 24 -11.07 -6.50 13.90
CA ARG A 24 -12.21 -6.84 13.02
C ARG A 24 -11.78 -7.09 11.57
N ALA A 25 -10.75 -6.39 11.09
CA ALA A 25 -10.21 -6.61 9.75
C ALA A 25 -9.59 -8.01 9.59
N ASN A 26 -8.91 -8.52 10.63
CA ASN A 26 -8.11 -9.75 10.50
C ASN A 26 -8.90 -11.07 10.66
N ARG A 27 -10.22 -11.03 10.88
CA ARG A 27 -11.01 -12.24 11.22
C ARG A 27 -12.18 -12.55 10.28
N LYS A 28 -12.37 -11.81 9.19
CA LYS A 28 -13.46 -12.08 8.22
C LYS A 28 -12.96 -12.10 6.78
N GLY A 29 -12.65 -13.32 6.33
CA GLY A 29 -12.70 -13.76 4.94
C GLY A 29 -11.79 -13.02 3.96
N ARG A 30 -10.56 -13.53 3.80
CA ARG A 30 -9.75 -13.24 2.60
C ARG A 30 -10.59 -13.67 1.39
N GLY A 31 -11.19 -12.71 0.69
CA GLY A 31 -12.02 -12.97 -0.49
C GLY A 31 -11.18 -13.51 -1.64
N GLU A 32 -11.76 -14.30 -2.50
CA GLU A 32 -11.10 -14.77 -3.73
C GLU A 32 -11.10 -13.64 -4.75
N MET A 33 -9.91 -13.27 -5.26
CA MET A 33 -9.80 -12.40 -6.43
C MET A 33 -9.89 -13.23 -7.70
N GLU A 34 -10.57 -12.72 -8.73
CA GLU A 34 -10.68 -13.39 -10.01
C GLU A 34 -9.73 -12.76 -11.03
N ALA A 35 -8.85 -13.56 -11.63
CA ALA A 35 -8.02 -13.12 -12.73
C ALA A 35 -8.84 -13.00 -14.02
N ARG A 36 -8.66 -11.88 -14.73
CA ARG A 36 -9.26 -11.65 -16.04
C ARG A 36 -8.22 -11.09 -17.01
N PRO A 37 -8.33 -11.42 -18.30
CA PRO A 37 -7.58 -10.72 -19.34
C PRO A 37 -7.87 -9.22 -19.28
N LEU A 38 -6.87 -8.40 -19.65
CA LEU A 38 -7.14 -7.01 -20.01
C LEU A 38 -8.09 -7.01 -21.21
N ARG A 39 -9.37 -6.72 -20.96
CA ARG A 39 -10.28 -6.36 -22.05
C ARG A 39 -10.14 -4.87 -22.29
N PRO A 40 -10.01 -4.40 -23.54
CA PRO A 40 -10.37 -3.03 -23.88
C PRO A 40 -11.89 -2.95 -23.78
N GLU A 41 -12.43 -2.95 -22.56
CA GLU A 41 -13.81 -2.54 -22.38
C GLU A 41 -13.84 -1.05 -22.73
N SER A 42 -14.48 -0.77 -23.86
CA SER A 42 -14.89 0.56 -24.32
C SER A 42 -15.39 1.40 -23.14
N ALA A 43 -14.55 2.24 -22.55
CA ALA A 43 -14.95 3.05 -21.42
C ALA A 43 -14.09 4.31 -21.28
N LYS A 44 -14.66 5.47 -21.60
CA LYS A 44 -14.24 6.73 -20.99
C LYS A 44 -14.35 6.56 -19.47
N GLY A 45 -13.29 6.80 -18.69
CA GLY A 45 -13.38 6.67 -17.23
C GLY A 45 -12.04 6.66 -16.49
N LEU A 46 -12.13 6.77 -15.15
CA LEU A 46 -10.99 6.83 -14.24
C LEU A 46 -10.03 5.65 -14.37
N VAL A 47 -10.56 4.42 -14.46
CA VAL A 47 -9.74 3.20 -14.56
C VAL A 47 -8.85 3.23 -15.79
N VAL A 48 -9.40 3.56 -16.96
CA VAL A 48 -8.62 3.66 -18.21
C VAL A 48 -7.55 4.73 -18.10
N CYS A 49 -7.90 5.91 -17.56
CA CYS A 49 -6.95 7.00 -17.39
C CYS A 49 -5.77 6.63 -16.47
N ILE A 50 -6.02 5.90 -15.38
CA ILE A 50 -4.95 5.40 -14.50
C ILE A 50 -4.13 4.32 -15.21
N THR A 51 -4.79 3.35 -15.86
CA THR A 51 -4.10 2.27 -16.58
C THR A 51 -3.15 2.84 -17.61
N GLU A 52 -3.58 3.74 -18.49
CA GLU A 52 -2.72 4.37 -19.49
C GLU A 52 -1.52 5.11 -18.86
N GLN A 53 -1.73 5.80 -17.73
CA GLN A 53 -0.67 6.48 -16.99
C GLN A 53 0.33 5.50 -16.36
N MET A 54 -0.13 4.34 -15.90
CA MET A 54 0.73 3.31 -15.34
C MET A 54 1.46 2.54 -16.42
N GLU A 55 0.81 2.17 -17.52
CA GLU A 55 1.42 1.44 -18.63
C GLU A 55 2.60 2.19 -19.26
N ARG A 56 2.52 3.52 -19.34
CA ARG A 56 3.65 4.36 -19.77
C ARG A 56 4.88 4.28 -18.85
N ARG A 57 4.67 3.94 -17.57
CA ARG A 57 5.74 3.87 -16.56
C ARG A 57 6.27 2.45 -16.38
N VAL A 58 5.39 1.46 -16.34
CA VAL A 58 5.74 0.09 -15.94
C VAL A 58 5.53 -0.95 -17.04
N GLY A 59 4.82 -0.62 -18.12
CA GLY A 59 4.42 -1.54 -19.18
C GLY A 59 2.99 -2.07 -19.02
N PRO A 60 2.46 -2.78 -20.04
CA PRO A 60 1.11 -3.32 -20.04
C PRO A 60 0.94 -4.42 -18.99
N ALA A 61 -0.23 -4.47 -18.34
CA ALA A 61 -0.54 -5.58 -17.45
C ALA A 61 -0.75 -6.89 -18.24
N GLN A 62 -0.27 -8.00 -17.71
CA GLN A 62 -0.53 -9.34 -18.27
C GLN A 62 -1.97 -9.76 -17.99
N TYR A 63 -2.45 -9.46 -16.77
CA TYR A 63 -3.83 -9.73 -16.35
C TYR A 63 -4.22 -8.82 -15.18
N VAL A 64 -5.52 -8.85 -14.84
CA VAL A 64 -6.10 -8.06 -13.76
C VAL A 64 -6.82 -8.96 -12.78
N LEU A 65 -6.51 -8.84 -11.49
CA LEU A 65 -7.22 -9.46 -10.39
C LEU A 65 -8.36 -8.53 -9.96
N ARG A 66 -9.60 -8.98 -10.02
CA ARG A 66 -10.79 -8.21 -9.60
C ARG A 66 -11.32 -8.68 -8.26
N ASP A 67 -11.66 -7.75 -7.37
CA ASP A 67 -12.37 -8.08 -6.14
C ASP A 67 -13.87 -8.28 -6.42
N ARG A 68 -14.39 -9.49 -6.12
CA ARG A 68 -15.79 -9.87 -6.32
C ARG A 68 -16.74 -9.38 -5.21
N ARG A 69 -16.23 -8.97 -4.04
CA ARG A 69 -17.07 -8.74 -2.84
C ARG A 69 -17.37 -7.28 -2.54
N SER A 70 -16.61 -6.35 -3.11
CA SER A 70 -16.78 -4.93 -2.84
C SER A 70 -17.86 -4.35 -3.76
N ALA A 71 -19.09 -4.20 -3.24
CA ALA A 71 -20.21 -3.60 -3.98
C ALA A 71 -20.02 -2.09 -4.23
N ASP A 72 -19.27 -1.40 -3.35
CA ASP A 72 -19.16 0.06 -3.37
C ASP A 72 -17.94 0.58 -4.15
N VAL A 73 -16.90 -0.24 -4.31
CA VAL A 73 -15.65 0.13 -4.99
C VAL A 73 -15.22 -1.02 -5.89
N HIS A 74 -15.16 -0.78 -7.19
CA HIS A 74 -14.67 -1.74 -8.17
C HIS A 74 -13.14 -1.77 -8.14
N LEU A 75 -12.60 -2.48 -7.16
CA LEU A 75 -11.17 -2.63 -6.99
C LEU A 75 -10.61 -3.68 -7.95
N ASN A 76 -9.61 -3.25 -8.72
CA ASN A 76 -8.76 -4.09 -9.53
C ASN A 76 -7.31 -3.98 -9.07
N ILE A 77 -6.57 -5.09 -9.13
CA ILE A 77 -5.12 -5.13 -9.03
C ILE A 77 -4.57 -5.58 -10.37
N HIS A 78 -3.81 -4.71 -11.03
CA HIS A 78 -3.17 -4.98 -12.31
C HIS A 78 -1.82 -5.65 -12.06
N VAL A 79 -1.54 -6.74 -12.78
CA VAL A 79 -0.28 -7.47 -12.69
C VAL A 79 0.55 -7.20 -13.92
N VAL A 80 1.64 -6.46 -13.77
CA VAL A 80 2.57 -6.09 -14.83
C VAL A 80 3.84 -6.93 -14.68
N PRO A 81 4.18 -7.77 -15.67
CA PRO A 81 5.38 -8.59 -15.60
C PRO A 81 6.64 -7.72 -15.71
N ALA A 82 7.76 -8.25 -15.22
CA ALA A 82 9.07 -7.67 -15.47
C ALA A 82 9.32 -7.54 -16.99
N ASN A 83 10.05 -6.49 -17.38
CA ASN A 83 10.41 -6.24 -18.78
C ASN A 83 11.80 -5.58 -18.87
N PRO A 84 12.40 -5.49 -20.08
CA PRO A 84 13.77 -4.99 -20.22
C PRO A 84 14.03 -3.57 -19.69
N LYS A 85 12.99 -2.72 -19.61
CA LYS A 85 13.11 -1.35 -19.05
C LYS A 85 12.92 -1.33 -17.54
N ARG A 86 12.20 -2.31 -16.98
CA ARG A 86 11.91 -2.45 -15.56
C ARG A 86 11.93 -3.93 -15.19
N PRO A 87 13.07 -4.48 -14.74
CA PRO A 87 13.25 -5.91 -14.45
C PRO A 87 12.59 -6.30 -13.11
N TYR A 88 11.35 -5.87 -12.90
CA TYR A 88 10.59 -6.08 -11.68
C TYR A 88 9.11 -6.25 -12.03
N THR A 89 8.46 -7.18 -11.35
CA THR A 89 7.02 -7.34 -11.44
C THR A 89 6.35 -6.23 -10.65
N THR A 90 5.35 -5.56 -11.24
CA THR A 90 4.63 -4.47 -10.59
C THR A 90 3.17 -4.84 -10.40
N LEU A 91 2.68 -4.69 -9.17
CA LEU A 91 1.26 -4.75 -8.87
C LEU A 91 0.78 -3.35 -8.55
N TYR A 92 -0.33 -2.91 -9.13
CA TYR A 92 -0.94 -1.62 -8.78
C TYR A 92 -2.46 -1.67 -8.76
N THR A 93 -3.08 -0.80 -7.96
CA THR A 93 -4.52 -0.74 -7.84
C THR A 93 -5.13 0.23 -8.87
N THR A 94 -6.35 -0.10 -9.31
CA THR A 94 -7.31 0.90 -9.76
C THR A 94 -8.59 0.68 -8.99
N GLY A 95 -9.12 1.71 -8.33
CA GLY A 95 -10.36 1.61 -7.58
C GLY A 95 -10.33 2.40 -6.28
N LEU A 96 -9.16 2.50 -5.61
CA LEU A 96 -9.02 3.28 -4.37
C LEU A 96 -9.42 4.75 -4.60
N SER A 97 -9.07 5.28 -5.77
CA SER A 97 -9.36 6.66 -6.18
C SER A 97 -10.76 6.89 -6.75
N GLN A 98 -11.62 5.85 -6.89
CA GLN A 98 -13.01 6.04 -7.37
C GLN A 98 -13.85 6.91 -6.45
N LYS A 99 -13.48 6.96 -5.16
CA LYS A 99 -14.12 7.79 -4.16
C LYS A 99 -13.04 8.53 -3.39
N ARG A 100 -13.28 9.79 -3.10
CA ARG A 100 -12.39 10.59 -2.25
C ARG A 100 -12.33 10.01 -0.83
N MET A 101 -11.13 9.80 -0.32
CA MET A 101 -10.88 9.37 1.06
C MET A 101 -11.27 10.46 2.07
N LYS A 102 -11.49 10.07 3.33
CA LYS A 102 -11.82 11.02 4.40
C LYS A 102 -10.54 11.63 4.98
N VAL A 103 -10.02 12.64 4.29
CA VAL A 103 -8.85 13.41 4.72
C VAL A 103 -9.24 14.45 5.78
N PRO A 104 -8.48 14.59 6.89
CA PRO A 104 -8.72 15.62 7.89
C PRO A 104 -8.55 17.03 7.30
N PRO A 105 -9.21 18.05 7.87
CA PRO A 105 -9.09 19.44 7.41
C PRO A 105 -7.69 20.06 7.54
N CYS A 106 -6.73 19.38 8.19
CA CYS A 106 -5.37 19.88 8.39
C CYS A 106 -4.52 20.05 7.12
N GLY A 107 -5.03 19.73 5.93
CA GLY A 107 -4.25 19.78 4.67
C GLY A 107 -3.17 18.69 4.57
N CYS A 108 -3.12 17.81 5.55
CA CYS A 108 -2.12 16.78 5.80
C CYS A 108 -2.16 15.59 4.81
N GLY A 109 -3.16 15.49 3.93
CA GLY A 109 -3.38 14.31 3.08
C GLY A 109 -3.78 14.60 1.63
N GLY A 110 -3.32 15.72 1.08
CA GLY A 110 -3.55 16.10 -0.32
C GLY A 110 -5.03 16.19 -0.70
N ASP A 111 -5.33 15.89 -1.96
CA ASP A 111 -6.69 15.95 -2.51
C ASP A 111 -7.57 14.74 -2.14
N GLY A 112 -7.01 13.75 -1.44
CA GLY A 112 -7.74 12.60 -0.91
C GLY A 112 -8.00 11.50 -1.93
N TYR A 113 -7.27 11.48 -3.05
CA TYR A 113 -7.24 10.37 -3.99
C TYR A 113 -5.87 9.72 -3.98
N ALA A 114 -5.84 8.39 -3.95
CA ALA A 114 -4.59 7.64 -4.05
C ALA A 114 -4.82 6.35 -4.83
N GLU A 115 -3.74 5.80 -5.37
CA GLU A 115 -3.63 4.40 -5.79
C GLU A 115 -2.37 3.81 -5.16
N LEU A 116 -2.41 2.51 -4.91
CA LEU A 116 -1.33 1.77 -4.26
C LEU A 116 -0.57 0.94 -5.28
N MET A 117 0.72 0.76 -5.05
CA MET A 117 1.54 -0.20 -5.79
C MET A 117 2.48 -0.99 -4.89
N ILE A 118 2.91 -2.15 -5.35
CA ILE A 118 4.04 -2.87 -4.75
C ILE A 118 4.89 -3.42 -5.89
N THR A 119 6.21 -3.29 -5.74
CA THR A 119 7.17 -3.79 -6.72
C THR A 119 7.81 -5.06 -6.17
N LEU A 120 7.82 -6.11 -6.96
CA LEU A 120 8.33 -7.42 -6.61
C LEU A 120 9.54 -7.76 -7.49
N PRO A 121 10.48 -8.59 -7.02
CA PRO A 121 11.54 -9.13 -7.86
C PRO A 121 10.97 -9.80 -9.12
N GLU A 122 11.73 -9.80 -10.21
CA GLU A 122 11.37 -10.51 -11.45
C GLU A 122 11.06 -11.99 -11.20
N SER A 123 11.74 -12.62 -10.25
CA SER A 123 11.55 -14.02 -9.87
C SER A 123 10.32 -14.29 -9.00
N TRP A 124 9.52 -13.27 -8.65
CA TRP A 124 8.36 -13.48 -7.79
C TRP A 124 7.27 -14.25 -8.54
N PRO A 125 6.87 -15.45 -8.08
CA PRO A 125 5.87 -16.25 -8.76
C PRO A 125 4.49 -15.65 -8.49
N ILE A 126 3.94 -14.98 -9.50
CA ILE A 126 2.57 -14.46 -9.46
C ILE A 126 1.86 -14.80 -10.75
N GLU A 127 0.98 -15.77 -10.64
CA GLU A 127 0.08 -16.27 -11.67
C GLU A 127 -1.34 -16.39 -11.08
N PRO A 128 -2.40 -16.45 -11.90
CA PRO A 128 -3.78 -16.58 -11.43
C PRO A 128 -4.03 -17.75 -10.44
N ASP A 129 -3.29 -18.83 -10.59
CA ASP A 129 -3.38 -20.03 -9.77
C ASP A 129 -2.37 -20.06 -8.61
N THR A 130 -1.56 -19.01 -8.42
CA THR A 130 -0.61 -18.92 -7.29
C THR A 130 -1.34 -19.09 -5.96
N ARG A 131 -0.78 -19.94 -5.10
CA ARG A 131 -1.28 -20.24 -3.75
C ARG A 131 -0.17 -20.08 -2.72
N GLY A 132 -0.57 -20.02 -1.45
CA GLY A 132 0.36 -19.86 -0.33
C GLY A 132 0.48 -18.41 0.13
N GLU A 133 0.44 -18.19 1.45
CA GLU A 133 0.48 -16.85 2.04
C GLU A 133 1.79 -16.12 1.73
N HIS A 134 2.92 -16.83 1.76
CA HIS A 134 4.25 -16.29 1.45
C HIS A 134 4.38 -15.68 0.05
N LEU A 135 3.54 -16.11 -0.90
CA LEU A 135 3.52 -15.57 -2.27
C LEU A 135 2.41 -14.54 -2.49
N THR A 136 1.28 -14.72 -1.81
CA THR A 136 0.03 -13.98 -2.08
C THR A 136 -0.21 -12.80 -1.13
N TRP A 137 0.60 -12.65 -0.07
CA TRP A 137 0.49 -11.51 0.84
C TRP A 137 0.57 -10.14 0.12
N PRO A 138 1.37 -9.90 -0.94
CA PRO A 138 1.42 -8.58 -1.58
C PRO A 138 0.07 -8.18 -2.17
N VAL A 139 -0.60 -9.13 -2.82
CA VAL A 139 -1.94 -8.95 -3.40
C VAL A 139 -2.97 -8.71 -2.29
N ALA A 140 -2.91 -9.50 -1.21
CA ALA A 140 -3.83 -9.35 -0.07
C ALA A 140 -3.68 -7.97 0.59
N TRP A 141 -2.44 -7.50 0.77
CA TRP A 141 -2.14 -6.18 1.35
C TRP A 141 -2.61 -5.04 0.46
N LEU A 142 -2.33 -5.07 -0.84
CA LEU A 142 -2.88 -4.08 -1.77
C LEU A 142 -4.40 -4.02 -1.69
N ARG A 143 -5.06 -5.17 -1.69
CA ARG A 143 -6.52 -5.24 -1.63
C ARG A 143 -7.07 -4.65 -0.34
N ASP A 144 -6.55 -5.11 0.78
CA ASP A 144 -7.08 -4.74 2.10
C ASP A 144 -6.82 -3.25 2.38
N LEU A 145 -5.65 -2.72 1.99
CA LEU A 145 -5.34 -1.30 2.10
C LEU A 145 -6.15 -0.41 1.15
N ALA A 146 -6.39 -0.84 -0.09
CA ALA A 146 -7.20 -0.07 -1.04
C ALA A 146 -8.67 0.07 -0.59
N LEU A 147 -9.17 -0.88 0.21
CA LEU A 147 -10.53 -0.82 0.74
C LEU A 147 -10.58 -0.18 2.14
N TYR A 148 -9.45 -0.10 2.84
CA TYR A 148 -9.37 0.33 4.23
C TYR A 148 -9.89 1.77 4.46
N PRO A 149 -9.48 2.80 3.69
CA PRO A 149 -9.98 4.17 3.82
C PRO A 149 -11.50 4.28 3.81
N HIS A 150 -12.13 3.55 2.89
CA HIS A 150 -13.58 3.60 2.66
C HIS A 150 -14.35 2.86 3.74
N ARG A 151 -13.80 1.75 4.26
CA ARG A 151 -14.40 0.97 5.36
C ARG A 151 -14.25 1.64 6.72
N ALA A 152 -13.08 2.23 6.98
CA ALA A 152 -12.74 2.80 8.28
C ALA A 152 -13.03 4.31 8.38
N GLY A 153 -13.44 4.96 7.28
CA GLY A 153 -13.67 6.40 7.23
C GLY A 153 -12.39 7.19 7.52
N THR A 154 -11.30 6.79 6.85
CA THR A 154 -9.96 7.38 7.01
C THR A 154 -9.32 7.64 5.64
N TRP A 155 -8.02 7.87 5.61
CA TRP A 155 -7.21 8.10 4.41
C TRP A 155 -5.84 7.40 4.52
N LEU A 156 -5.22 7.16 3.37
CA LEU A 156 -3.84 6.71 3.23
C LEU A 156 -3.02 7.82 2.58
N GLY A 157 -1.76 7.94 2.97
CA GLY A 157 -0.88 8.98 2.47
C GLY A 157 0.57 8.78 2.83
N TRP A 158 1.38 9.75 2.40
CA TRP A 158 2.82 9.76 2.62
C TRP A 158 3.17 9.56 4.09
N GLY A 159 4.16 8.69 4.33
CA GLY A 159 4.69 8.44 5.65
C GLY A 159 3.79 7.60 6.54
N HIS A 160 2.57 7.20 6.13
CA HIS A 160 1.72 6.32 6.93
C HIS A 160 2.33 4.92 7.09
N THR A 161 2.21 4.34 8.29
CA THR A 161 2.61 2.95 8.55
C THR A 161 1.43 2.13 9.04
N LEU A 162 1.34 0.89 8.57
CA LEU A 162 0.30 -0.05 8.93
C LEU A 162 0.96 -1.36 9.41
N PRO A 163 0.92 -1.66 10.72
CA PRO A 163 1.45 -2.92 11.25
C PRO A 163 0.52 -4.08 10.92
N ASN A 164 1.08 -5.28 10.76
CA ASN A 164 0.29 -6.50 10.65
C ASN A 164 -0.18 -6.94 12.04
N GLY A 165 -1.31 -6.38 12.50
CA GLY A 165 -1.86 -6.65 13.82
C GLY A 165 -1.29 -5.74 14.93
N ASP A 166 -1.65 -6.07 16.17
CA ASP A 166 -1.16 -5.43 17.40
C ASP A 166 -1.06 -6.52 18.50
N PRO A 167 0.15 -7.01 18.84
CA PRO A 167 1.46 -6.52 18.36
C PRO A 167 1.72 -6.82 16.87
N PRO A 168 2.63 -6.09 16.20
CA PRO A 168 3.01 -6.38 14.81
C PRO A 168 3.60 -7.79 14.66
N ALA A 169 3.01 -8.58 13.76
CA ALA A 169 3.43 -9.94 13.42
C ALA A 169 4.04 -9.98 11.99
N PRO A 170 4.82 -11.01 11.64
CA PRO A 170 5.29 -11.22 10.27
C PRO A 170 4.20 -11.09 9.19
N LEU A 171 4.52 -10.47 8.05
CA LEU A 171 3.63 -10.30 6.90
C LEU A 171 3.25 -11.64 6.26
N ALA A 172 4.17 -12.60 6.32
CA ALA A 172 3.99 -13.99 5.91
C ALA A 172 5.01 -14.88 6.62
N GLU A 173 4.87 -16.20 6.49
CA GLU A 173 5.71 -17.19 7.16
C GLU A 173 7.20 -17.14 6.76
N ASN A 174 7.52 -16.58 5.58
CA ASN A 174 8.87 -16.54 5.02
C ASN A 174 9.63 -15.23 5.24
N THR A 175 9.13 -14.32 6.07
CA THR A 175 9.79 -13.02 6.29
C THR A 175 9.58 -12.54 7.72
N THR A 176 10.50 -11.74 8.26
CA THR A 176 10.32 -11.07 9.57
C THR A 176 9.75 -9.65 9.43
N LEU A 177 9.57 -9.16 8.21
CA LEU A 177 8.88 -7.90 7.93
C LEU A 177 7.48 -7.98 8.53
N SER A 178 7.06 -6.97 9.28
CA SER A 178 5.89 -7.02 10.18
C SER A 178 4.89 -5.88 9.97
N GLY A 179 5.04 -5.11 8.91
CA GLY A 179 4.12 -4.05 8.52
C GLY A 179 4.56 -3.37 7.23
N VAL A 180 3.87 -2.31 6.85
CA VAL A 180 4.20 -1.53 5.65
C VAL A 180 4.24 -0.04 5.95
N LEU A 181 5.12 0.66 5.26
CA LEU A 181 5.19 2.11 5.11
C LEU A 181 4.66 2.50 3.72
N LEU A 182 4.00 3.63 3.64
CA LEU A 182 3.55 4.21 2.37
C LEU A 182 4.43 5.39 1.99
N LEU A 183 5.15 5.26 0.88
CA LEU A 183 5.94 6.32 0.27
C LEU A 183 5.67 6.38 -1.23
N PRO A 184 5.85 7.53 -1.88
CA PRO A 184 5.96 7.59 -3.33
C PRO A 184 7.08 6.65 -3.79
N PRO A 185 6.89 5.87 -4.88
CA PRO A 185 7.92 4.97 -5.40
C PRO A 185 9.21 5.75 -5.74
N PRO A 186 10.35 5.46 -5.09
CA PRO A 186 11.60 6.19 -5.31
C PRO A 186 12.09 6.15 -6.76
N SER A 187 11.79 5.07 -7.50
CA SER A 187 12.17 4.97 -8.91
C SER A 187 11.39 5.89 -9.87
N PHE A 188 10.33 6.56 -9.40
CA PHE A 188 9.49 7.41 -10.27
C PHE A 188 9.79 8.88 -10.02
N GLU A 189 10.25 9.59 -11.05
CA GLU A 189 10.47 11.04 -11.00
C GLU A 189 9.20 11.83 -10.64
N ARG A 190 8.03 11.35 -11.11
CA ARG A 190 6.72 11.96 -10.87
C ARG A 190 5.71 10.90 -10.39
N PRO A 191 5.65 10.66 -9.07
CA PRO A 191 4.80 9.64 -8.45
C PRO A 191 3.36 10.15 -8.21
N GLN A 192 2.79 10.82 -9.21
CA GLN A 192 1.42 11.35 -9.16
C GLN A 192 0.70 10.98 -10.46
N LEU A 193 -0.55 10.54 -10.34
CA LEU A 193 -1.45 10.34 -11.47
C LEU A 193 -2.44 11.51 -11.53
N THR A 194 -3.09 11.67 -12.67
CA THR A 194 -4.13 12.67 -12.88
C THR A 194 -5.47 11.98 -13.03
N HIS A 195 -6.43 12.33 -12.18
CA HIS A 195 -7.82 11.92 -12.31
C HIS A 195 -8.44 12.57 -13.56
N PRO A 196 -9.41 11.95 -14.26
CA PRO A 196 -10.09 12.58 -15.41
C PRO A 196 -10.77 13.93 -15.14
N ASN A 197 -10.94 14.32 -13.87
CA ASN A 197 -11.52 15.61 -13.47
C ASN A 197 -10.44 16.66 -13.17
N GLY A 198 -9.16 16.34 -13.41
CA GLY A 198 -8.00 17.20 -13.14
C GLY A 198 -7.40 17.08 -11.74
N ALA A 199 -8.07 16.41 -10.79
CA ALA A 199 -7.52 16.24 -9.44
C ALA A 199 -6.28 15.31 -9.47
N PRO A 200 -5.25 15.58 -8.65
CA PRO A 200 -4.13 14.66 -8.51
C PRO A 200 -4.55 13.41 -7.73
N ILE A 201 -3.88 12.30 -8.05
CA ILE A 201 -3.99 11.02 -7.35
C ILE A 201 -2.58 10.65 -6.90
N ASP A 202 -2.39 10.49 -5.60
CA ASP A 202 -1.09 10.08 -5.05
C ASP A 202 -0.81 8.61 -5.40
N LEU A 203 0.35 8.33 -5.97
CA LEU A 203 0.79 6.95 -6.18
C LEU A 203 1.72 6.56 -5.03
N LEU A 204 1.26 5.61 -4.20
CA LEU A 204 1.97 5.19 -2.99
C LEU A 204 2.45 3.73 -3.13
N ALA A 205 3.74 3.52 -3.03
CA ALA A 205 4.35 2.21 -2.90
C ALA A 205 4.21 1.68 -1.46
N LEU A 206 3.90 0.37 -1.35
CA LEU A 206 4.01 -0.38 -0.10
C LEU A 206 5.46 -0.77 0.11
N ILE A 207 6.05 -0.25 1.19
CA ILE A 207 7.40 -0.52 1.65
C ILE A 207 7.32 -1.43 2.89
N PRO A 208 7.59 -2.73 2.79
CA PRO A 208 7.60 -3.61 3.96
C PRO A 208 8.62 -3.16 5.00
N LEU A 209 8.25 -3.19 6.29
CA LEU A 209 9.08 -2.79 7.42
C LEU A 209 9.25 -3.90 8.46
N HIS A 210 10.41 -3.98 9.07
CA HIS A 210 10.62 -4.74 10.31
C HIS A 210 9.91 -4.07 11.48
N ARG A 211 9.68 -4.84 12.54
CA ARG A 211 9.04 -4.31 13.76
C ARG A 211 9.83 -3.15 14.38
N ALA A 212 11.16 -3.26 14.47
CA ALA A 212 11.98 -2.21 15.05
C ALA A 212 11.93 -0.89 14.23
N GLU A 213 11.73 -0.98 12.91
CA GLU A 213 11.57 0.20 12.05
C GLU A 213 10.21 0.87 12.23
N LEU A 214 9.16 0.08 12.49
CA LEU A 214 7.86 0.61 12.90
C LEU A 214 7.98 1.34 14.25
N ASP A 215 8.72 0.76 15.19
CA ASP A 215 8.96 1.32 16.52
C ASP A 215 9.81 2.61 16.42
N LEU A 216 10.87 2.63 15.60
CA LEU A 216 11.68 3.82 15.30
C LEU A 216 10.80 4.98 14.82
N LYS A 217 9.88 4.72 13.89
CA LYS A 217 8.97 5.77 13.43
C LYS A 217 8.04 6.27 14.54
N LEU A 218 7.57 5.38 15.42
CA LEU A 218 6.71 5.77 16.53
C LEU A 218 7.45 6.63 17.57
N GLU A 219 8.74 6.38 17.76
CA GLU A 219 9.58 7.03 18.77
C GLU A 219 10.22 8.32 18.26
N GLU A 220 10.80 8.29 17.05
CA GLU A 220 11.62 9.36 16.49
C GLU A 220 10.99 10.05 15.27
N GLY A 221 9.89 9.51 14.74
CA GLY A 221 9.17 10.09 13.62
C GLY A 221 9.60 9.56 12.25
N ILE A 222 8.92 10.07 11.20
CA ILE A 222 9.10 9.59 9.83
C ILE A 222 10.46 9.98 9.24
N ASP A 223 10.99 11.15 9.56
CA ASP A 223 12.26 11.63 9.00
C ASP A 223 13.45 10.76 9.44
N ALA A 224 13.45 10.32 10.71
CA ALA A 224 14.44 9.39 11.23
C ALA A 224 14.39 8.04 10.49
N LEU A 225 13.18 7.49 10.31
CA LEU A 225 13.00 6.24 9.56
C LEU A 225 13.44 6.38 8.10
N VAL A 226 13.02 7.43 7.40
CA VAL A 226 13.37 7.64 5.98
C VAL A 226 14.88 7.83 5.82
N SER A 227 15.53 8.53 6.76
CA SER A 227 16.98 8.69 6.75
C SER A 227 17.72 7.36 6.92
N ARG A 228 17.25 6.48 7.82
CA ARG A 228 17.82 5.13 7.99
C ARG A 228 17.61 4.26 6.75
N LEU A 229 16.42 4.30 6.14
CA LEU A 229 16.14 3.58 4.89
C LEU A 229 17.02 4.10 3.73
N ALA A 230 17.23 5.41 3.65
CA ALA A 230 18.09 6.02 2.64
C ALA A 230 19.55 5.60 2.77
N LEU A 231 20.09 5.46 4.00
CA LEU A 231 21.45 4.93 4.22
C LEU A 231 21.62 3.49 3.70
N TYR A 232 20.55 2.70 3.70
CA TYR A 232 20.53 1.36 3.10
C TYR A 232 20.29 1.36 1.58
N ASN A 233 20.19 2.54 0.93
CA ASN A 233 19.76 2.68 -0.48
C ASN A 233 18.45 1.93 -0.76
N MET A 234 17.51 2.03 0.18
CA MET A 234 16.26 1.31 0.08
C MET A 234 15.45 1.74 -1.15
N THR A 235 14.96 0.76 -1.90
CA THR A 235 14.10 0.95 -3.08
C THR A 235 12.69 0.43 -2.81
N GLU A 236 11.72 0.71 -3.68
CA GLU A 236 10.38 0.13 -3.52
C GLU A 236 10.27 -1.37 -3.87
N VAL A 237 11.36 -2.00 -4.33
CA VAL A 237 11.39 -3.43 -4.65
C VAL A 237 11.39 -4.22 -3.35
N VAL A 238 10.44 -5.15 -3.21
CA VAL A 238 10.34 -6.04 -2.06
C VAL A 238 11.55 -6.97 -2.02
N ASP A 239 12.28 -6.88 -0.92
CA ASP A 239 13.27 -7.87 -0.51
C ASP A 239 12.81 -8.42 0.85
N VAL A 240 12.41 -9.70 0.85
CA VAL A 240 11.85 -10.37 2.03
C VAL A 240 12.90 -10.69 3.09
N ASP A 241 14.18 -10.71 2.68
CA ASP A 241 15.34 -11.09 3.48
C ASP A 241 16.21 -9.88 3.87
N ARG A 242 15.80 -8.66 3.49
CA ARG A 242 16.56 -7.44 3.80
C ARG A 242 16.81 -7.28 5.30
N PRO A 243 17.96 -6.74 5.72
CA PRO A 243 18.25 -6.44 7.11
C PRO A 243 17.33 -5.34 7.67
N ASP A 244 17.26 -5.31 9.00
CA ASP A 244 16.63 -4.25 9.78
C ASP A 244 17.56 -3.04 9.84
N VAL A 245 17.14 -1.91 9.27
CA VAL A 245 17.98 -0.70 9.16
C VAL A 245 18.26 -0.04 10.51
N THR A 246 17.52 -0.40 11.55
CA THR A 246 17.78 0.11 12.92
C THR A 246 19.00 -0.56 13.56
N ARG A 247 19.42 -1.72 13.04
CA ARG A 247 20.57 -2.48 13.53
C ARG A 247 21.84 -2.23 12.70
N MET A 248 21.72 -1.43 11.66
CA MET A 248 22.85 -1.05 10.82
C MET A 248 23.71 0.01 11.53
N PRO A 249 25.04 -0.08 11.39
CA PRO A 249 25.97 0.87 11.98
C PRO A 249 25.77 2.31 11.47
#